data_AF-A0A2J8RG02-F1
#
_entry.id   AF-A0A2J8RG02-F1
#
_cell.length_a   1.000
_cell.length_b   1.000
_cell.length_c   1.000
_cell.angle_alpha   90.00
_cell.angle_beta   90.00
_cell.angle_gamma   90.00
#
_symmetry.space_group_name_H-M   'P 1'
#
loop_
_entity.id
_entity.type
_entity.pdbx_description
1 polymer ?
#
loop_
_entity_poly.entity_id
_entity_poly.type
_entity_poly.pdbx_seq_one_letter_code
_entity_poly.pdbx_strand_id
1 'polypeptide(L)'
;MAASRDGFEAVEVEGSAGCRGSSGMEVVFPLDPAVPAPLCPHGPTLLFVKVTQGKEETRRFYACSACRDRKDCNFFQWEDEKLSGARLAAREAHNRRCQPPLSRRQCVERYLKFIELPLTQRKFCQRCQQLLLPDDWGQHSEHQVLGDVSITQLRRPSQLLYPLENKKTNAQYLFADRSCQFLVDLLSALGFRRVLCVGTPRLHELIKLTASGDKKSNIKSLLLDIDFR
;
A
#
# COMPACT_ATOMS: atom_id res chain seq x y z
N MET A 1 -32.70 32.55 -38.28
CA MET A 1 -33.24 31.53 -39.18
C MET A 1 -33.40 30.26 -38.37
N ALA A 2 -34.64 29.96 -38.00
CA ALA A 2 -35.04 28.79 -37.25
C ALA A 2 -35.26 27.58 -38.19
N ALA A 3 -35.55 26.44 -37.56
CA ALA A 3 -35.98 25.14 -38.10
C ALA A 3 -34.85 24.12 -38.37
N SER A 4 -34.98 22.84 -38.03
CA SER A 4 -35.95 22.14 -37.19
C SER A 4 -35.37 20.79 -36.76
N ARG A 5 -35.93 20.28 -35.67
CA ARG A 5 -35.77 18.92 -35.12
C ARG A 5 -36.37 17.89 -36.07
N ASP A 6 -35.67 16.77 -36.25
CA ASP A 6 -36.16 15.43 -36.59
C ASP A 6 -34.94 14.48 -36.45
N GLY A 7 -34.99 13.26 -35.93
CA GLY A 7 -36.04 12.48 -35.29
C GLY A 7 -35.35 11.41 -34.44
N PHE A 8 -35.98 11.04 -33.33
CA PHE A 8 -35.58 9.91 -32.51
C PHE A 8 -35.92 8.61 -33.26
N GLU A 9 -34.92 7.86 -33.70
CA GLU A 9 -35.11 6.43 -33.98
C GLU A 9 -34.85 5.64 -32.69
N ALA A 10 -35.95 5.14 -32.13
CA ALA A 10 -35.92 4.13 -31.08
C ALA A 10 -35.41 2.82 -31.69
N VAL A 11 -34.16 2.47 -31.40
CA VAL A 11 -33.69 1.11 -31.61
C VAL A 11 -34.29 0.27 -30.49
N GLU A 12 -35.26 -0.57 -30.85
CA GLU A 12 -35.77 -1.64 -30.01
C GLU A 12 -34.61 -2.57 -29.66
N VAL A 13 -34.12 -2.48 -28.42
CA VAL A 13 -33.24 -3.49 -27.86
C VAL A 13 -34.14 -4.62 -27.37
N GLU A 14 -34.30 -5.62 -28.23
CA GLU A 14 -34.88 -6.91 -27.87
C GLU A 14 -34.27 -7.43 -26.56
N GLY A 15 -35.16 -7.82 -25.65
CA GLY A 15 -34.82 -8.39 -24.36
C GLY A 15 -33.99 -9.66 -24.52
N SER A 16 -32.68 -9.54 -24.28
CA SER A 16 -31.87 -10.68 -23.86
C SER A 16 -32.12 -10.94 -22.38
N ALA A 17 -33.19 -11.70 -22.12
CA ALA A 17 -33.36 -12.45 -20.90
C ALA A 17 -32.16 -13.41 -20.73
N GLY A 18 -31.28 -13.11 -19.77
CA GLY A 18 -30.15 -13.98 -19.46
C GLY A 18 -29.01 -13.34 -18.69
N CYS A 19 -29.28 -12.43 -17.75
CA CYS A 19 -28.23 -12.02 -16.82
C CYS A 19 -27.96 -13.18 -15.85
N ARG A 20 -27.06 -14.10 -16.23
CA ARG A 20 -26.53 -15.14 -15.34
C ARG A 20 -25.98 -14.41 -14.11
N GLY A 21 -26.64 -14.55 -12.96
CA GLY A 21 -26.29 -13.83 -11.75
C GLY A 21 -24.82 -13.99 -11.43
N SER A 22 -24.10 -12.87 -11.33
CA SER A 22 -22.67 -12.87 -11.02
C SER A 22 -22.46 -13.47 -9.63
N SER A 23 -21.59 -14.47 -9.53
CA SER A 23 -21.11 -14.96 -8.23
C SER A 23 -19.88 -14.16 -7.82
N GLY A 24 -19.83 -13.71 -6.57
CA GLY A 24 -18.79 -12.80 -6.10
C GLY A 24 -18.71 -12.72 -4.57
N MET A 25 -17.88 -11.81 -4.08
CA MET A 25 -17.82 -11.42 -2.67
C MET A 25 -18.20 -9.95 -2.58
N GLU A 26 -19.01 -9.62 -1.58
CA GLU A 26 -19.42 -8.26 -1.28
C GLU A 26 -18.94 -7.88 0.12
N VAL A 27 -18.49 -6.63 0.27
CA VAL A 27 -18.09 -6.07 1.56
C VAL A 27 -19.34 -5.55 2.26
N VAL A 28 -19.57 -6.04 3.48
CA VAL A 28 -20.72 -5.64 4.30
C VAL A 28 -20.25 -4.69 5.38
N PHE A 29 -20.97 -3.59 5.56
CA PHE A 29 -20.73 -2.69 6.69
C PHE A 29 -21.47 -3.19 7.93
N PRO A 30 -20.81 -3.30 9.08
CA PRO A 30 -21.49 -3.66 10.32
C PRO A 30 -22.62 -2.68 10.61
N LEU A 31 -23.79 -3.20 11.00
CA LEU A 31 -24.94 -2.38 11.37
C LEU A 31 -24.69 -1.61 12.69
N ASP A 32 -23.82 -2.15 13.55
CA ASP A 32 -23.40 -1.54 14.81
C ASP A 32 -21.93 -1.10 14.73
N PRO A 33 -21.63 0.20 14.75
CA PRO A 33 -20.24 0.70 14.75
C PRO A 33 -19.50 0.42 16.07
N ALA A 34 -20.19 0.00 17.13
CA ALA A 34 -19.59 -0.30 18.43
C ALA A 34 -18.88 -1.67 18.47
N VAL A 35 -19.18 -2.58 17.55
CA VAL A 35 -18.55 -3.91 17.49
C VAL A 35 -17.28 -3.84 16.64
N PRO A 36 -16.07 -3.93 17.23
CA PRO A 36 -14.85 -3.83 16.47
C PRO A 36 -14.60 -5.10 15.65
N ALA A 37 -14.21 -4.92 14.39
CA ALA A 37 -13.74 -6.02 13.56
C ALA A 37 -12.48 -6.66 14.17
N PRO A 38 -12.33 -8.00 14.11
CA PRO A 38 -11.13 -8.65 14.62
C PRO A 38 -9.90 -8.21 13.84
N LEU A 39 -8.74 -8.18 14.52
CA LEU A 39 -7.49 -7.74 13.93
C LEU A 39 -6.75 -8.90 13.27
N CYS A 40 -6.23 -8.64 12.06
CA CYS A 40 -5.20 -9.45 11.43
C CYS A 40 -3.83 -8.74 11.58
N PRO A 41 -2.71 -9.35 11.10
CA PRO A 41 -1.40 -8.69 11.13
C PRO A 41 -1.34 -7.31 10.45
N HIS A 42 -2.26 -7.05 9.53
CA HIS A 42 -2.33 -5.82 8.73
C HIS A 42 -3.35 -4.79 9.26
N GLY A 43 -3.93 -5.03 10.45
CA GLY A 43 -4.93 -4.16 11.07
C GLY A 43 -6.34 -4.73 11.05
N PRO A 44 -7.38 -3.88 11.20
CA PRO A 44 -8.77 -4.30 11.17
C PRO A 44 -9.13 -5.03 9.88
N THR A 45 -9.86 -6.14 10.04
CA THR A 45 -10.38 -6.94 8.93
C THR A 45 -11.64 -6.31 8.35
N LEU A 46 -12.01 -6.75 7.15
CA LEU A 46 -13.29 -6.40 6.53
C LEU A 46 -14.26 -7.56 6.68
N LEU A 47 -15.54 -7.24 6.83
CA LEU A 47 -16.63 -8.19 6.84
C LEU A 47 -17.11 -8.41 5.40
N PHE A 48 -17.26 -9.68 5.02
CA PHE A 48 -17.66 -10.10 3.69
C PHE A 48 -18.87 -11.01 3.74
N VAL A 49 -19.66 -11.00 2.67
CA VAL A 49 -20.69 -11.98 2.35
C VAL A 49 -20.43 -12.54 0.96
N LYS A 50 -20.71 -13.84 0.76
CA LYS A 50 -20.61 -14.46 -0.56
C LYS A 50 -21.92 -14.28 -1.29
N VAL A 51 -21.87 -13.85 -2.55
CA VAL A 51 -23.05 -13.72 -3.41
C VAL A 51 -23.02 -14.85 -4.42
N THR A 52 -24.10 -15.65 -4.47
CA THR A 52 -24.26 -16.76 -5.41
C THR A 52 -25.51 -16.51 -6.24
N GLN A 53 -25.36 -16.42 -7.56
CA GLN A 53 -26.46 -16.11 -8.50
C GLN A 53 -27.23 -14.82 -8.16
N GLY A 54 -26.52 -13.78 -7.73
CA GLY A 54 -27.13 -12.49 -7.34
C GLY A 54 -27.89 -12.52 -6.01
N LYS A 55 -27.84 -13.61 -5.25
CA LYS A 55 -28.37 -13.71 -3.90
C LYS A 55 -27.23 -13.80 -2.90
N GLU A 56 -27.23 -12.93 -1.90
CA GLU A 56 -26.32 -13.05 -0.76
C GLU A 56 -26.57 -14.39 -0.06
N GLU A 57 -25.49 -15.14 0.17
CA GLU A 57 -25.49 -16.23 1.13
C GLU A 57 -25.68 -15.66 2.53
N THR A 58 -26.33 -16.41 3.41
CA THR A 58 -26.72 -15.91 4.73
C THR A 58 -25.56 -15.68 5.70
N ARG A 59 -24.36 -16.23 5.42
CA ARG A 59 -23.28 -16.25 6.40
C ARG A 59 -22.13 -15.31 6.03
N ARG A 60 -21.82 -14.40 6.96
CA ARG A 60 -20.77 -13.40 6.83
C ARG A 60 -19.48 -13.83 7.50
N PHE A 61 -18.34 -13.36 6.99
CA PHE A 61 -17.02 -13.70 7.52
C PHE A 61 -16.05 -12.52 7.44
N TYR A 62 -15.11 -12.47 8.36
CA TYR A 62 -14.00 -11.52 8.38
C TYR A 62 -12.80 -12.06 7.60
N ALA A 63 -12.21 -11.21 6.76
CA ALA A 63 -10.97 -11.50 6.04
C ALA A 63 -10.06 -10.26 5.94
N CYS A 64 -8.80 -10.48 5.55
CA CYS A 64 -7.80 -9.42 5.48
C CYS A 64 -8.21 -8.29 4.53
N SER A 65 -8.00 -7.04 4.96
CA SER A 65 -8.26 -5.82 4.17
C SER A 65 -7.16 -5.53 3.13
N ALA A 66 -5.94 -6.00 3.38
CA ALA A 66 -4.76 -5.67 2.58
C ALA A 66 -4.27 -6.80 1.67
N CYS A 67 -4.58 -8.06 1.99
CA CYS A 67 -4.11 -9.22 1.22
C CYS A 67 -5.28 -9.94 0.54
N ARG A 68 -5.19 -10.12 -0.77
CA ARG A 68 -6.21 -10.82 -1.56
C ARG A 68 -6.04 -12.35 -1.53
N ASP A 69 -4.82 -12.83 -1.25
CA ASP A 69 -4.52 -14.26 -1.16
C ASP A 69 -4.36 -14.69 0.30
N ARG A 70 -4.96 -15.85 0.63
CA ARG A 70 -4.86 -16.46 1.96
C ARG A 70 -3.47 -17.00 2.26
N LYS A 71 -2.61 -17.15 1.25
CA LYS A 71 -1.20 -17.52 1.43
C LYS A 71 -0.39 -16.42 2.10
N ASP A 72 -0.73 -15.16 1.82
CA ASP A 72 -0.02 -13.99 2.35
C ASP A 72 -0.62 -13.53 3.70
N CYS A 73 -1.95 -13.63 3.84
CA CYS A 73 -2.63 -13.49 5.12
C CYS A 73 -3.76 -14.51 5.24
N ASN A 74 -3.58 -15.54 6.05
CA ASN A 74 -4.55 -16.62 6.22
C ASN A 74 -5.70 -16.30 7.19
N PHE A 75 -5.90 -15.02 7.53
CA PHE A 75 -6.96 -14.63 8.45
C PHE A 75 -8.34 -14.98 7.88
N PHE A 76 -9.11 -15.73 8.66
CA PHE A 76 -10.51 -16.02 8.40
C PHE A 76 -11.23 -16.26 9.72
N GLN A 77 -12.44 -15.71 9.85
CA GLN A 77 -13.32 -15.95 11.00
C GLN A 77 -14.77 -15.73 10.57
N TRP A 78 -15.69 -16.61 10.93
CA TRP A 78 -17.12 -16.33 10.72
C TRP A 78 -17.62 -15.26 11.71
N GLU A 79 -18.55 -14.40 11.29
CA GLU A 79 -19.09 -13.33 12.14
C GLU A 79 -19.69 -13.87 13.45
N ASP A 80 -20.35 -15.04 13.37
CA ASP A 80 -20.99 -15.73 14.48
C ASP A 80 -20.05 -16.67 15.26
N GLU A 81 -18.78 -16.81 14.85
CA GLU A 81 -17.83 -17.70 15.52
C GLU A 81 -17.34 -17.11 16.84
N LYS A 82 -17.67 -17.81 17.95
CA LYS A 82 -17.11 -17.51 19.27
C LYS A 82 -15.72 -18.15 19.42
N LEU A 83 -14.69 -17.33 19.61
CA LEU A 83 -13.33 -17.81 19.83
C LEU A 83 -13.08 -18.09 21.32
N SER A 84 -12.36 -19.18 21.60
CA SER A 84 -11.81 -19.43 22.94
C SER A 84 -10.68 -18.44 23.26
N GLY A 85 -10.47 -18.17 24.56
CA GLY A 85 -9.38 -17.28 25.01
C GLY A 85 -8.00 -17.72 24.50
N ALA A 86 -7.74 -19.04 24.44
CA ALA A 86 -6.50 -19.59 23.90
C ALA A 86 -6.30 -19.28 22.40
N ARG A 87 -7.37 -19.38 21.58
CA ARG A 87 -7.31 -19.05 20.14
C ARG A 87 -7.08 -17.55 19.93
N LEU A 88 -7.70 -16.70 20.75
CA LEU A 88 -7.50 -15.26 20.70
C LEU A 88 -6.04 -14.89 21.05
N ALA A 89 -5.51 -15.44 22.15
CA ALA A 89 -4.12 -15.20 22.56
C ALA A 89 -3.10 -15.67 21.50
N ALA A 90 -3.31 -16.85 20.89
CA ALA A 90 -2.46 -17.35 19.82
C ALA A 90 -2.48 -16.44 18.59
N ARG A 91 -3.66 -15.91 18.22
CA ARG A 91 -3.80 -14.94 17.14
C ARG A 91 -3.06 -13.65 17.43
N GLU A 92 -3.22 -13.08 18.61
CA GLU A 92 -2.52 -11.84 18.97
C GLU A 92 -1.00 -12.02 18.96
N ALA A 93 -0.50 -13.17 19.43
CA ALA A 93 0.91 -13.50 19.38
C ALA A 93 1.43 -13.62 17.92
N HIS A 94 0.63 -14.21 17.02
CA HIS A 94 0.94 -14.27 15.60
C HIS A 94 0.96 -12.86 14.97
N ASN A 95 -0.07 -12.04 15.23
CA ASN A 95 -0.16 -10.67 14.72
C ASN A 95 1.06 -9.82 15.13
N ARG A 96 1.54 -9.97 16.38
CA ARG A 96 2.75 -9.30 16.87
C ARG A 96 4.02 -9.78 16.15
N ARG A 97 4.13 -11.08 15.88
CA ARG A 97 5.29 -11.69 15.21
C ARG A 97 5.43 -11.23 13.76
N CYS A 98 4.31 -10.98 13.09
CA CYS A 98 4.28 -10.52 11.70
C CYS A 98 4.51 -9.02 11.53
N GLN A 99 4.66 -8.25 12.62
CA GLN A 99 4.99 -6.83 12.52
C GLN A 99 6.41 -6.62 11.96
N PRO A 100 6.70 -5.45 11.35
CA PRO A 100 8.04 -5.13 10.90
C PRO A 100 9.08 -5.29 12.02
N PRO A 101 10.30 -5.79 11.70
CA PRO A 101 11.32 -6.08 12.71
C PRO A 101 11.86 -4.83 13.40
N LEU A 102 11.73 -3.67 12.76
CA LEU A 102 12.12 -2.38 13.30
C LEU A 102 10.89 -1.51 13.53
N SER A 103 10.78 -0.94 14.73
CA SER A 103 9.78 0.07 15.03
C SER A 103 10.03 1.36 14.25
N ARG A 104 8.99 2.17 14.03
CA ARG A 104 9.12 3.46 13.35
C ARG A 104 10.16 4.37 13.98
N ARG A 105 10.24 4.40 15.32
CA ARG A 105 11.22 5.19 16.08
C ARG A 105 12.65 4.71 15.78
N GLN A 106 12.89 3.40 15.82
CA GLN A 106 14.20 2.84 15.46
C GLN A 106 14.58 3.17 14.02
N CYS A 107 13.64 3.15 13.07
CA CYS A 107 13.92 3.56 11.69
C CYS A 107 14.37 5.02 11.59
N VAL A 108 13.75 5.95 12.34
CA VAL A 108 14.18 7.37 12.38
C VAL A 108 15.58 7.47 12.98
N GLU A 109 15.80 6.88 14.15
CA GLU A 109 17.09 6.94 14.86
C GLU A 109 18.23 6.35 14.02
N ARG A 110 17.99 5.21 13.38
CA ARG A 110 18.96 4.56 12.48
C ARG A 110 19.23 5.41 11.24
N TYR A 111 18.20 6.00 10.63
CA TYR A 111 18.38 6.90 9.49
C TYR A 111 19.25 8.11 9.83
N LEU A 112 19.02 8.74 10.97
CA LEU A 112 19.82 9.89 11.44
C LEU A 112 21.29 9.50 11.61
N LYS A 113 21.56 8.37 12.30
CA LYS A 113 22.92 7.84 12.42
C LYS A 113 23.54 7.49 11.06
N PHE A 114 22.75 6.92 10.15
CA PHE A 114 23.23 6.49 8.83
C PHE A 114 23.69 7.66 7.96
N ILE A 115 22.97 8.79 7.95
CA ILE A 115 23.35 9.96 7.14
C ILE A 115 24.60 10.68 7.67
N GLU A 116 24.94 10.49 8.95
CA GLU A 116 26.17 11.01 9.57
C GLU A 116 27.41 10.20 9.20
N LEU A 117 27.25 8.93 8.78
CA LEU A 117 28.36 8.07 8.39
C LEU A 117 29.12 8.64 7.16
N PRO A 118 30.43 8.43 7.05
CA PRO A 118 31.17 8.65 5.81
C PRO A 118 30.60 7.81 4.65
N LEU A 119 30.76 8.25 3.41
CA LEU A 119 30.24 7.56 2.22
C LEU A 119 30.66 6.08 2.18
N THR A 120 31.94 5.81 2.45
CA THR A 120 32.55 4.46 2.48
C THR A 120 31.94 3.50 3.51
N GLN A 121 31.22 4.03 4.50
CA GLN A 121 30.56 3.24 5.54
C GLN A 121 29.05 3.13 5.33
N ARG A 122 28.47 3.81 4.33
CA ARG A 122 27.04 3.72 4.02
C ARG A 122 26.76 2.51 3.16
N LYS A 123 26.22 1.47 3.79
CA LYS A 123 25.93 0.20 3.13
C LYS A 123 24.44 -0.09 3.12
N PHE A 124 23.96 -0.69 2.03
CA PHE A 124 22.59 -1.15 1.87
C PHE A 124 22.58 -2.63 1.48
N CYS A 125 21.91 -3.46 2.26
CA CYS A 125 21.75 -4.87 1.94
C CYS A 125 20.61 -5.04 0.93
N GLN A 126 20.93 -5.50 -0.29
CA GLN A 126 19.93 -5.72 -1.33
C GLN A 126 19.05 -6.95 -1.05
N ARG A 127 19.59 -7.97 -0.36
CA ARG A 127 18.79 -9.15 0.03
C ARG A 127 17.76 -8.81 1.10
N CYS A 128 18.16 -8.07 2.14
CA CYS A 128 17.30 -7.72 3.26
C CYS A 128 16.49 -6.45 3.02
N GLN A 129 16.84 -5.66 1.99
CA GLN A 129 16.24 -4.35 1.69
C GLN A 129 16.38 -3.38 2.87
N GLN A 130 17.58 -3.28 3.44
CA GLN A 130 17.84 -2.54 4.68
C GLN A 130 19.12 -1.71 4.60
N LEU A 131 19.07 -0.49 5.15
CA LEU A 131 20.26 0.31 5.44
C LEU A 131 21.00 -0.28 6.64
N LEU A 132 22.32 -0.44 6.49
CA LEU A 132 23.18 -1.08 7.49
C LEU A 132 24.01 -0.05 8.24
N LEU A 133 23.94 -0.06 9.56
CA LEU A 133 24.94 0.58 10.41
C LEU A 133 26.17 -0.33 10.51
N PRO A 134 27.35 0.19 10.92
CA PRO A 134 28.57 -0.61 11.03
C PRO A 134 28.42 -1.90 11.83
N ASP A 135 27.65 -1.87 12.93
CA ASP A 135 27.41 -3.03 13.80
C ASP A 135 26.62 -4.15 13.13
N ASP A 136 25.84 -3.83 12.08
CA ASP A 136 25.02 -4.82 11.37
C ASP A 136 25.84 -5.63 10.36
N TRP A 137 27.04 -5.17 9.95
CA TRP A 137 27.76 -5.73 8.80
C TRP A 137 28.06 -7.23 8.93
N GLY A 138 28.35 -7.71 10.14
CA GLY A 138 28.64 -9.12 10.39
C GLY A 138 27.47 -10.05 10.03
N GLN A 139 26.23 -9.61 10.29
CA GLN A 139 25.01 -10.39 9.97
C GLN A 139 24.67 -10.38 8.47
N HIS A 140 25.35 -9.53 7.69
CA HIS A 140 25.12 -9.32 6.27
C HIS A 140 26.37 -9.62 5.43
N SER A 141 27.37 -10.30 5.99
CA SER A 141 28.64 -10.61 5.32
C SER A 141 28.46 -11.50 4.09
N GLU A 142 27.52 -12.44 4.16
CA GLU A 142 27.17 -13.37 3.06
C GLU A 142 26.07 -12.81 2.14
N HIS A 143 25.62 -11.57 2.35
CA HIS A 143 24.56 -10.96 1.56
C HIS A 143 25.12 -10.08 0.45
N GLN A 144 24.31 -9.85 -0.59
CA GLN A 144 24.62 -8.84 -1.60
C GLN A 144 24.43 -7.45 -1.00
N VAL A 145 25.53 -6.72 -0.82
CA VAL A 145 25.57 -5.40 -0.18
C VAL A 145 26.06 -4.36 -1.19
N LEU A 146 25.27 -3.30 -1.36
CA LEU A 146 25.66 -2.10 -2.08
C LEU A 146 26.42 -1.16 -1.13
N GLY A 147 27.65 -0.81 -1.47
CA GLY A 147 28.46 0.18 -0.75
C GLY A 147 28.22 1.61 -1.26
N ASP A 148 28.86 2.58 -0.60
CA ASP A 148 28.92 3.99 -1.03
C ASP A 148 27.54 4.62 -1.32
N VAL A 149 26.55 4.34 -0.47
CA VAL A 149 25.18 4.84 -0.67
C VAL A 149 25.14 6.36 -0.42
N SER A 150 24.96 7.12 -1.50
CA SER A 150 24.89 8.58 -1.48
C SER A 150 23.57 9.11 -0.91
N ILE A 151 23.57 10.37 -0.44
CA ILE A 151 22.32 11.05 -0.03
C ILE A 151 21.33 11.16 -1.20
N THR A 152 21.82 11.30 -2.44
CA THR A 152 20.98 11.34 -3.64
C THR A 152 20.19 10.04 -3.81
N GLN A 153 20.84 8.88 -3.58
CA GLN A 153 20.16 7.58 -3.59
C GLN A 153 19.17 7.44 -2.42
N LEU A 154 19.53 7.90 -1.21
CA LEU A 154 18.61 7.89 -0.06
C LEU A 154 17.35 8.75 -0.29
N ARG A 155 17.45 9.79 -1.12
CA ARG A 155 16.30 10.62 -1.50
C ARG A 155 15.47 10.03 -2.65
N ARG A 156 15.90 8.91 -3.24
CA ARG A 156 15.15 8.15 -4.26
C ARG A 156 15.02 6.67 -3.86
N PRO A 157 14.32 6.34 -2.75
CA PRO A 157 14.22 4.96 -2.28
C PRO A 157 13.59 4.02 -3.31
N SER A 158 12.71 4.52 -4.20
CA SER A 158 12.09 3.68 -5.24
C SER A 158 13.07 3.21 -6.33
N GLN A 159 14.28 3.77 -6.36
CA GLN A 159 15.38 3.33 -7.24
C GLN A 159 16.41 2.47 -6.49
N LEU A 160 16.35 2.44 -5.16
CA LEU A 160 17.24 1.65 -4.31
C LEU A 160 16.60 0.31 -3.91
N LEU A 161 15.31 0.36 -3.55
CA LEU A 161 14.49 -0.80 -3.23
C LEU A 161 13.98 -1.45 -4.51
N TYR A 162 13.91 -2.79 -4.54
CA TYR A 162 13.18 -3.46 -5.62
C TYR A 162 11.66 -3.34 -5.39
N PRO A 163 10.87 -3.20 -6.48
CA PRO A 163 9.43 -3.11 -6.39
C PRO A 163 8.81 -4.44 -5.93
N LEU A 164 7.81 -4.38 -5.04
CA LEU A 164 7.00 -5.54 -4.64
C LEU A 164 5.84 -5.74 -5.64
N GLU A 165 6.13 -6.37 -6.76
CA GLU A 165 5.21 -6.48 -7.90
C GLU A 165 4.07 -7.52 -7.74
N ASN A 166 4.04 -8.27 -6.62
CA ASN A 166 2.99 -9.24 -6.38
C ASN A 166 1.60 -8.55 -6.30
N LYS A 167 0.79 -8.77 -7.34
CA LYS A 167 -0.55 -8.20 -7.50
C LYS A 167 -1.57 -8.58 -6.42
N LYS A 168 -1.25 -9.59 -5.59
CA LYS A 168 -2.14 -10.07 -4.53
C LYS A 168 -1.93 -9.38 -3.18
N THR A 169 -0.81 -8.68 -3.02
CA THR A 169 -0.43 -7.97 -1.79
C THR A 169 -0.17 -6.49 -2.07
N ASN A 170 1.01 -6.16 -2.60
CA ASN A 170 1.51 -4.80 -2.70
C ASN A 170 1.21 -4.16 -4.06
N ALA A 171 1.33 -4.94 -5.15
CA ALA A 171 1.12 -4.47 -6.51
C ALA A 171 1.89 -3.16 -6.83
N GLN A 172 3.15 -3.07 -6.40
CA GLN A 172 3.93 -1.84 -6.47
C GLN A 172 4.44 -1.57 -7.89
N TYR A 173 3.58 -0.98 -8.72
CA TYR A 173 3.92 -0.55 -10.07
C TYR A 173 4.36 0.93 -10.07
N LEU A 174 5.65 1.15 -10.19
CA LEU A 174 6.24 2.48 -10.09
C LEU A 174 6.01 3.28 -11.38
N PHE A 175 5.66 4.56 -11.25
CA PHE A 175 5.57 5.47 -12.39
C PHE A 175 6.89 5.55 -13.16
N ALA A 176 6.80 5.66 -14.49
CA ALA A 176 7.95 6.09 -15.29
C ALA A 176 8.33 7.55 -14.96
N ASP A 177 9.61 7.90 -15.11
CA ASP A 177 10.10 9.24 -14.75
C ASP A 177 9.37 10.35 -15.50
N ARG A 178 9.08 10.16 -16.80
CA ARG A 178 8.33 11.13 -17.61
C ARG A 178 6.95 11.42 -17.05
N SER A 179 6.21 10.38 -16.66
CA SER A 179 4.87 10.54 -16.08
C SER A 179 4.92 11.15 -14.69
N CYS A 180 5.91 10.78 -13.88
CA CYS A 180 6.12 11.34 -12.56
C CYS A 180 6.42 12.85 -12.63
N GLN A 181 7.30 13.26 -13.55
CA GLN A 181 7.63 14.67 -13.77
C GLN A 181 6.40 15.48 -14.20
N PHE A 182 5.64 14.97 -15.18
CA PHE A 182 4.39 15.59 -15.61
C PHE A 182 3.42 15.83 -14.43
N LEU A 183 3.26 14.85 -13.53
CA LEU A 183 2.39 14.98 -12.36
C LEU A 183 2.87 16.08 -11.41
N VAL A 184 4.18 16.17 -11.15
CA VAL A 184 4.75 17.22 -10.29
C VAL A 184 4.57 18.62 -10.90
N ASP A 185 4.77 18.74 -12.21
CA ASP A 185 4.60 20.00 -12.94
C ASP A 185 3.14 20.45 -12.91
N LEU A 186 2.20 19.52 -13.14
CA LEU A 186 0.76 19.79 -13.06
C LEU A 186 0.35 20.24 -11.64
N LEU A 187 0.81 19.53 -10.61
CA LEU A 187 0.52 19.90 -9.21
C LEU A 187 1.03 21.31 -8.87
N SER A 188 2.21 21.66 -9.40
CA SER A 188 2.82 22.97 -9.23
C SER A 188 2.05 24.07 -9.96
N ALA A 189 1.65 23.81 -11.22
CA ALA A 189 0.88 24.75 -12.04
C ALA A 189 -0.50 25.04 -11.45
N LEU A 190 -1.14 24.03 -10.84
CA LEU A 190 -2.40 24.17 -10.12
C LEU A 190 -2.26 24.87 -8.75
N GLY A 191 -1.03 25.18 -8.32
CA GLY A 191 -0.77 25.90 -7.08
C GLY A 191 -0.93 25.08 -5.80
N PHE A 192 -0.89 23.74 -5.88
CA PHE A 192 -0.97 22.90 -4.69
C PHE A 192 0.29 23.03 -3.83
N ARG A 193 0.11 23.15 -2.51
CA ARG A 193 1.22 23.30 -1.54
C ARG A 193 1.45 22.07 -0.67
N ARG A 194 0.49 21.15 -0.63
CA ARG A 194 0.53 19.93 0.18
C ARG A 194 -0.09 18.80 -0.62
N VAL A 195 0.63 17.68 -0.71
CA VAL A 195 0.19 16.48 -1.43
C VAL A 195 0.25 15.31 -0.48
N LEU A 196 -0.91 14.69 -0.24
CA LEU A 196 -1.01 13.43 0.47
C LEU A 196 -0.84 12.29 -0.54
N CYS A 197 0.32 11.67 -0.55
CA CYS A 197 0.66 10.55 -1.43
C CYS A 197 0.17 9.25 -0.77
N VAL A 198 -0.91 8.65 -1.27
CA VAL A 198 -1.39 7.35 -0.80
C VAL A 198 -0.98 6.29 -1.83
N GLY A 199 -0.01 5.44 -1.50
CA GLY A 199 0.49 4.39 -2.40
C GLY A 199 1.30 4.90 -3.60
N THR A 200 1.92 6.09 -3.50
CA THR A 200 2.67 6.71 -4.61
C THR A 200 4.10 7.12 -4.20
N PRO A 201 4.98 6.16 -3.87
CA PRO A 201 6.33 6.45 -3.35
C PRO A 201 7.20 7.24 -4.35
N ARG A 202 7.16 6.90 -5.64
CA ARG A 202 7.97 7.57 -6.67
C ARG A 202 7.56 9.03 -6.93
N LEU A 203 6.27 9.35 -6.75
CA LEU A 203 5.77 10.72 -6.80
C LEU A 203 6.19 11.50 -5.54
N HIS A 204 6.12 10.85 -4.37
CA HIS A 204 6.55 11.44 -3.11
C HIS A 204 8.03 11.88 -3.15
N GLU A 205 8.94 11.01 -3.60
CA GLU A 205 10.36 11.36 -3.72
C GLU A 205 10.57 12.55 -4.67
N LEU A 206 9.89 12.57 -5.83
CA LEU A 206 10.12 13.59 -6.84
C LEU A 206 9.62 14.95 -6.36
N ILE A 207 8.47 15.00 -5.69
CA ILE A 207 7.97 16.23 -5.03
C ILE A 207 9.01 16.78 -4.05
N LYS A 208 9.61 15.92 -3.21
CA LYS A 208 10.62 16.33 -2.22
C LYS A 208 11.90 16.85 -2.87
N LEU A 209 12.32 16.25 -3.98
CA LEU A 209 13.50 16.66 -4.73
C LEU A 209 13.29 18.01 -5.42
N THR A 210 12.16 18.20 -6.10
CA THR A 210 11.82 19.47 -6.78
C THR A 210 11.71 20.62 -5.78
N ALA A 211 11.08 20.40 -4.62
CA ALA A 211 10.96 21.39 -3.56
C ALA A 211 12.31 21.81 -2.94
N SER A 212 13.34 20.97 -3.06
CA SER A 212 14.69 21.26 -2.56
C SER A 212 15.57 21.98 -3.59
N GLY A 213 15.25 21.85 -4.89
CA GLY A 213 16.08 22.35 -5.99
C GLY A 213 15.65 23.71 -6.55
N ASP A 214 14.35 24.00 -6.61
CA ASP A 214 13.82 25.20 -7.27
C ASP A 214 12.94 26.04 -6.32
N LYS A 215 13.33 27.31 -6.09
CA LYS A 215 12.71 28.19 -5.07
C LYS A 215 11.25 28.56 -5.36
N LYS A 216 10.70 28.17 -6.51
CA LYS A 216 9.35 28.56 -6.97
C LYS A 216 8.21 27.67 -6.46
N SER A 217 8.47 26.43 -6.03
CA SER A 217 7.40 25.52 -5.57
C SER A 217 7.77 24.81 -4.26
N ASN A 218 7.23 25.29 -3.13
CA ASN A 218 7.41 24.65 -1.83
C ASN A 218 6.25 23.67 -1.55
N ILE A 219 6.22 22.57 -2.30
CA ILE A 219 5.21 21.53 -2.12
C ILE A 219 5.67 20.58 -1.00
N LYS A 220 4.89 20.50 0.07
CA LYS A 220 5.07 19.48 1.10
C LYS A 220 4.41 18.18 0.65
N SER A 221 5.02 17.05 0.98
CA SER A 221 4.42 15.74 0.75
C SER A 221 4.51 14.85 2.00
N LEU A 222 3.47 14.02 2.20
CA LEU A 222 3.38 12.96 3.18
C LEU A 222 3.02 11.66 2.44
N LEU A 223 3.74 10.57 2.71
CA LEU A 223 3.49 9.26 2.12
C LEU A 223 2.73 8.38 3.12
N LEU A 224 1.61 7.83 2.69
CA LEU A 224 0.89 6.74 3.35
C LEU A 224 1.03 5.51 2.46
N ASP A 225 1.73 4.49 2.95
CA ASP A 225 1.96 3.25 2.22
C ASP A 225 1.98 2.07 3.22
N ILE A 226 1.64 0.88 2.76
CA ILE A 226 1.69 -0.35 3.54
C ILE A 226 3.08 -1.00 3.48
N ASP A 227 3.87 -0.68 2.44
CA ASP A 227 5.28 -1.06 2.38
C ASP A 227 6.05 -0.34 3.48
N PHE A 228 6.54 -1.10 4.46
CA PHE A 228 7.23 -0.56 5.64
C PHE A 228 8.71 -0.20 5.38
N ARG A 229 9.24 -0.58 4.21
CA ARG A 229 10.65 -0.45 3.83
C ARG A 229 11.07 0.99 3.55
#